data_AF-A0A2K4L0Y7-F1
#
_entry.id   AF-A0A2K4L0Y7-F1
#
_cell.length_a   1.000
_cell.length_b   1.000
_cell.length_c   1.000
_cell.angle_alpha   90.00
_cell.angle_beta   90.00
_cell.angle_gamma   90.00
#
_symmetry.space_group_name_H-M   'P 1'
#
loop_
_entity.id
_entity.type
_entity.pdbx_description
1 polymer ?
#
loop_
_entity_poly.entity_id
_entity_poly.type
_entity_poly.pdbx_seq_one_letter_code
_entity_poly.pdbx_strand_id
1 'polypeptide(L)' 'MQYPVQAFYLMELQELLLGGETVRVPDNIASTVTPEVMDIRYVKRWAVYNHILPETAEIGITM' A
#
# COMPACT_ATOMS: atom_id res chain seq x y z
N MET A 1 -2.84 -11.31 -15.79
CA MET A 1 -1.77 -10.53 -15.13
C MET A 1 -1.59 -11.12 -13.75
N GLN A 2 -0.37 -11.51 -13.40
CA GLN A 2 -0.08 -12.11 -12.10
C GLN A 2 0.20 -10.97 -11.13
N TYR A 3 -0.68 -10.75 -10.16
CA TYR A 3 -0.49 -9.67 -9.21
C TYR A 3 0.67 -9.99 -8.26
N PRO A 4 1.45 -8.99 -7.82
CA PRO A 4 2.46 -9.20 -6.80
C PRO A 4 1.78 -9.70 -5.52
N VAL A 5 2.35 -10.75 -4.93
CA VAL A 5 1.82 -11.40 -3.72
C VAL A 5 2.22 -10.62 -2.45
N GLN A 6 3.18 -9.70 -2.59
CA GLN A 6 3.69 -8.84 -1.54
C GLN A 6 3.93 -7.43 -2.08
N ALA A 7 3.67 -6.42 -1.25
CA ALA A 7 3.94 -5.02 -1.53
C ALA A 7 4.51 -4.31 -0.30
N PHE A 8 5.11 -3.13 -0.53
CA PHE A 8 5.56 -2.27 0.55
C PHE A 8 4.94 -0.89 0.41
N TYR A 9 4.37 -0.37 1.48
CA TYR A 9 4.00 1.03 1.55
C TYR A 9 5.19 1.86 2.02
N LEU A 10 5.64 2.76 1.14
CA LEU A 10 6.73 3.71 1.36
C LEU A 10 6.13 4.96 2.03
N MET A 11 6.26 5.10 3.35
CA MET A 11 5.52 6.11 4.11
C MET A 11 5.92 7.54 3.74
N GLU A 12 7.21 7.81 3.60
CA GLU A 12 7.72 9.13 3.23
C GLU A 12 7.28 9.57 1.83
N LEU A 13 7.18 8.60 0.91
CA LEU A 13 6.76 8.83 -0.47
C LEU A 13 5.25 8.71 -0.67
N GLN A 14 4.52 8.18 0.32
CA GLN A 14 3.09 7.86 0.26
C GLN A 14 2.75 7.03 -0.99
N GLU A 15 3.60 6.03 -1.26
CA GLU A 15 3.55 5.20 -2.45
C GLU A 15 3.50 3.72 -2.08
N LEU A 16 2.86 2.91 -2.92
CA LEU A 16 2.83 1.47 -2.80
C LEU A 16 3.78 0.86 -3.84
N LEU A 17 4.86 0.23 -3.37
CA LEU A 17 5.85 -0.50 -4.17
C LEU A 17 5.33 -1.89 -4.53
N LEU A 18 5.30 -2.17 -5.84
CA LEU A 18 4.74 -3.35 -6.48
C LEU A 18 5.78 -3.98 -7.41
N GLY A 19 6.65 -4.85 -6.89
CA GLY A 19 7.55 -5.66 -7.72
C GLY A 19 8.48 -4.88 -8.68
N GLY A 20 8.76 -3.60 -8.42
CA GLY A 20 9.64 -2.75 -9.22
C GLY A 20 9.04 -1.42 -9.65
N GLU A 21 7.72 -1.26 -9.55
CA GLU A 21 7.02 0.00 -9.83
C GLU A 21 6.33 0.52 -8.57
N THR A 22 6.04 1.83 -8.52
CA THR A 22 5.26 2.42 -7.43
C THR A 22 3.94 2.99 -7.91
N VAL A 23 2.95 2.98 -7.03
CA VAL A 23 1.65 3.64 -7.25
C VAL A 23 1.39 4.60 -6.10
N ARG A 24 1.13 5.86 -6.42
CA ARG A 24 0.78 6.88 -5.44
C ARG A 24 -0.52 6.52 -4.71
N VAL A 25 -0.46 6.49 -3.39
CA VAL A 25 -1.64 6.31 -2.54
C VAL A 25 -2.37 7.65 -2.42
N PRO A 26 -3.71 7.71 -2.56
CA PRO A 26 -4.46 8.95 -2.39
C PRO A 26 -4.23 9.58 -1.02
N ASP A 27 -4.10 10.91 -0.97
CA ASP A 27 -3.70 11.62 0.25
C ASP A 27 -4.61 11.35 1.45
N ASN A 28 -5.92 11.20 1.23
CA ASN A 28 -6.90 10.87 2.28
C ASN A 28 -6.74 9.47 2.87
N ILE A 29 -6.09 8.56 2.14
CA ILE A 29 -5.74 7.22 2.63
C ILE A 29 -4.33 7.24 3.21
N ALA A 30 -3.38 7.90 2.55
CA ALA A 30 -2.01 8.05 3.03
C ALA A 30 -1.97 8.72 4.42
N SER A 31 -2.84 9.70 4.67
CA SER A 31 -2.98 10.38 5.97
C SER A 31 -3.43 9.47 7.11
N THR A 32 -3.91 8.26 6.82
CA THR A 32 -4.30 7.27 7.85
C THR A 32 -3.12 6.46 8.38
N VAL A 33 -1.97 6.54 7.70
CA VAL A 33 -0.74 5.85 8.11
C VAL A 33 0.24 6.89 8.66
N THR A 34 0.35 6.95 9.98
CA THR A 34 1.32 7.83 10.66
C THR A 34 2.42 7.01 11.33
N PRO A 35 3.57 7.62 11.67
CA PRO A 35 4.64 6.94 12.41
C PRO A 35 4.18 6.30 13.74
N GLU A 36 3.16 6.86 14.38
CA GLU A 36 2.63 6.39 15.66
C GLU A 36 1.62 5.25 15.50
N VAL A 37 0.89 5.23 14.40
CA VAL A 37 -0.26 4.33 14.21
C VAL A 37 0.05 3.17 13.25
N MET A 38 0.99 3.33 12.31
CA MET A 38 1.48 2.30 11.36
C MET A 38 0.39 1.32 10.85
N ASP A 39 -0.82 1.83 10.61
CA ASP A 39 -1.98 1.00 10.26
C ASP A 39 -2.20 1.00 8.75
N ILE A 40 -1.85 -0.11 8.11
CA ILE A 40 -1.93 -0.25 6.65
C ILE A 40 -3.30 -0.69 6.13
N ARG A 41 -4.29 -0.92 6.99
CA ARG A 41 -5.57 -1.54 6.59
C ARG A 41 -6.32 -0.74 5.54
N TYR A 42 -6.27 0.60 5.61
CA TYR A 42 -6.92 1.46 4.61
C TYR A 42 -6.19 1.43 3.27
N VAL A 43 -4.86 1.42 3.28
CA VAL A 43 -4.04 1.23 2.06
C VAL A 43 -4.33 -0.12 1.42
N LYS A 44 -4.38 -1.21 2.21
CA LYS A 44 -4.73 -2.54 1.70
C LYS A 44 -6.12 -2.56 1.08
N ARG A 45 -7.13 -2.02 1.76
CA ARG A 45 -8.51 -1.95 1.22
C ARG A 45 -8.57 -1.18 -0.08
N TRP A 46 -7.89 -0.03 -0.15
CA TRP A 46 -7.81 0.76 -1.37
C TRP A 46 -7.12 -0.01 -2.51
N ALA A 47 -5.99 -0.65 -2.25
CA ALA A 47 -5.24 -1.40 -3.27
C ALA A 47 -6.04 -2.58 -3.82
N VAL A 48 -6.76 -3.30 -2.95
CA VAL A 48 -7.64 -4.41 -3.36
C VAL A 48 -8.84 -3.90 -4.16
N TYR A 49 -9.50 -2.83 -3.69
CA TYR A 49 -10.64 -2.23 -4.38
C TYR A 49 -10.31 -1.74 -5.79
N ASN A 50 -9.09 -1.21 -5.99
CA ASN A 50 -8.61 -0.72 -7.29
C ASN A 50 -7.92 -1.81 -8.14
N HIS A 51 -8.01 -3.09 -7.73
CA HIS A 51 -7.36 -4.20 -8.43
C HIS A 51 -5.84 -4.04 -8.61
N ILE A 52 -5.18 -3.38 -7.66
CA ILE A 52 -3.72 -3.23 -7.62
C ILE A 52 -3.09 -4.46 -6.97
N LEU A 53 -3.73 -4.98 -5.92
CA LEU A 53 -3.32 -6.16 -5.18
C LEU A 53 -4.49 -7.15 -5.03
N PRO A 54 -4.22 -8.46 -4.95
CA PRO A 54 -5.22 -9.44 -4.57
C PRO A 54 -5.48 -9.33 -3.07
N GLU A 55 -6.64 -9.80 -2.63
CA GLU A 55 -7.03 -9.78 -1.21
C GLU A 55 -6.04 -10.55 -0.31
N THR A 56 -5.44 -11.60 -0.86
CA THR A 56 -4.43 -12.44 -0.21
C THR A 56 -3.05 -11.79 -0.12
N ALA A 57 -2.82 -10.64 -0.75
CA ALA A 57 -1.52 -9.98 -0.68
C ALA A 57 -1.24 -9.42 0.72
N GLU A 58 0.03 -9.48 1.09
CA GLU A 58 0.55 -8.84 2.29
C GLU A 58 1.18 -7.49 1.93
N ILE A 59 1.01 -6.50 2.83
CA ILE A 59 1.63 -5.18 2.67
C ILE A 59 2.47 -4.91 3.90
N GLY A 60 3.78 -4.76 3.69
CA GLY A 60 4.71 -4.24 4.69
C GLY A 60 4.72 -2.71 4.70
N ILE A 61 5.18 -2.11 5.78
CA ILE A 61 5.45 -0.67 5.85
C ILE A 61 6.97 -0.48 5.92
N THR A 62 7.48 0.46 5.13
CA THR A 62 8.83 1.00 5.29
C THR A 62 8.75 2.51 5.48
N MET A 63 9.63 3.03 6.32
CA MET A 63 9.90 4.46 6.41
C MET A 63 10.79 4.84 5.23
#